data_AF-A0A397JGH1-F1
#
_entry.id   AF-A0A397JGH1-F1
#
_cell.length_a   1.000
_cell.length_b   1.000
_cell.length_c   1.000
_cell.angle_alpha   90.00
_cell.angle_beta   90.00
_cell.angle_gamma   90.00
#
_symmetry.space_group_name_H-M   'P 1'
#
loop_
_entity.id
_entity.type
_entity.pdbx_description
1 polymer ?
#
loop_
_entity_poly.entity_id
_entity_poly.type
_entity_poly.pdbx_seq_one_letter_code
_entity_poly.pdbx_strand_id
1 'polypeptide(L)'
;MSKRRQFTPKLISVGIIDSQLHYGVYARNWWEMVSILSAESNNKYFTIPYRLFMRIGCELNGREFVITVTSNDKNPLKPGFQCICGEFKSEIELYCHRSAEYFEQFLKSVSQFASHKQIIIRSICQ
;
A
#
# COMPACT_ATOMS: atom_id res chain seq x y z
N MET A 1 17.61 15.08 15.73
CA MET A 1 16.18 14.91 15.37
C MET A 1 16.08 14.71 13.85
N SER A 2 15.77 13.49 13.39
CA SER A 2 15.60 13.20 11.96
C SER A 2 14.35 13.94 11.45
N LYS A 3 14.51 14.92 10.55
CA LYS A 3 13.37 15.46 9.78
C LYS A 3 12.65 14.27 9.14
N ARG A 4 11.40 14.03 9.54
CA ARG A 4 10.56 13.03 8.85
C ARG A 4 10.45 13.47 7.40
N ARG A 5 11.06 12.74 6.47
CA ARG A 5 10.80 12.93 5.05
C ARG A 5 9.31 12.66 4.86
N GLN A 6 8.58 13.68 4.41
CA GLN A 6 7.18 13.53 4.04
C GLN A 6 7.17 12.81 2.69
N PHE A 7 6.67 11.57 2.69
CA PHE A 7 6.39 10.84 1.48
C PHE A 7 4.98 11.24 1.05
N THR A 8 4.82 11.66 -0.19
CA THR A 8 3.51 12.03 -0.73
C THR A 8 3.06 10.89 -1.63
N PRO A 9 2.11 10.06 -1.18
CA PRO A 9 1.56 9.00 -2.00
C PRO A 9 0.73 9.65 -3.11
N LYS A 10 0.83 9.11 -4.32
CA LYS A 10 0.06 9.55 -5.49
C LYS A 10 -0.79 8.41 -5.98
N LEU A 11 -2.09 8.61 -6.07
CA LEU A 11 -2.95 7.65 -6.75
C LEU A 11 -2.66 7.70 -8.25
N ILE A 12 -2.12 6.62 -8.80
CA ILE A 12 -1.83 6.47 -10.23
C ILE A 12 -3.07 5.94 -10.95
N SER A 13 -3.71 4.93 -10.36
CA SER A 13 -4.95 4.35 -10.88
C SER A 13 -5.88 4.04 -9.72
N VAL A 14 -7.15 4.40 -9.87
CA VAL A 14 -8.19 4.15 -8.87
C VAL A 14 -8.47 2.65 -8.71
N GLY A 15 -8.37 1.85 -9.78
CA GLY A 15 -8.80 0.46 -9.78
C GLY A 15 -10.31 0.28 -9.83
N ILE A 16 -10.76 -0.98 -9.77
CA ILE A 16 -12.17 -1.38 -9.92
C ILE A 16 -12.75 -1.96 -8.62
N ILE A 17 -14.04 -1.68 -8.41
CA ILE A 17 -14.85 -2.38 -7.41
C ILE A 17 -15.46 -3.60 -8.10
N ASP A 18 -14.95 -4.76 -7.76
CA ASP A 18 -15.56 -6.03 -8.16
C ASP A 18 -16.68 -6.42 -7.18
N SER A 19 -17.84 -6.80 -7.70
CA SER A 19 -19.02 -7.06 -6.87
C SER A 19 -18.86 -8.28 -5.96
N GLN A 20 -18.18 -9.33 -6.43
CA GLN A 20 -17.96 -10.55 -5.66
C GLN A 20 -16.95 -10.32 -4.55
N LEU A 21 -15.89 -9.56 -4.83
CA LEU A 21 -14.82 -9.29 -3.87
C LEU A 21 -15.23 -8.25 -2.82
N HIS A 22 -15.95 -7.19 -3.21
CA HIS A 22 -16.21 -6.04 -2.33
C HIS A 22 -17.56 -6.11 -1.60
N TYR A 23 -18.53 -6.89 -2.12
CA TYR A 23 -19.86 -7.04 -1.54
C TYR A 23 -20.26 -8.50 -1.26
N GLY A 24 -19.39 -9.47 -1.59
CA GLY A 24 -19.63 -10.89 -1.32
C GLY A 24 -19.30 -11.30 0.13
N VAL A 25 -19.34 -12.62 0.38
CA VAL A 25 -19.13 -13.22 1.73
C VAL A 25 -17.78 -12.85 2.34
N TYR A 26 -16.78 -12.57 1.51
CA TYR A 26 -15.42 -12.22 1.93
C TYR A 26 -15.11 -10.72 1.82
N ALA A 27 -16.14 -9.87 1.67
CA ALA A 27 -16.02 -8.42 1.51
C ALA A 27 -15.08 -7.80 2.54
N ARG A 28 -15.17 -8.19 3.82
CA ARG A 28 -14.33 -7.65 4.90
C ARG A 28 -12.82 -7.64 4.60
N ASN A 29 -12.32 -8.59 3.79
CA ASN A 29 -10.90 -8.64 3.44
C ASN A 29 -10.46 -7.52 2.48
N TRP A 30 -11.41 -6.88 1.80
CA TRP A 30 -11.20 -5.86 0.77
C TRP A 30 -11.44 -4.43 1.28
N TRP A 31 -11.71 -4.25 2.57
CA TRP A 31 -11.93 -2.94 3.18
C TRP A 31 -10.97 -2.72 4.35
N GLU A 32 -10.33 -1.56 4.38
CA GLU A 32 -9.48 -1.11 5.47
C GLU A 32 -10.21 -0.05 6.28
N MET A 33 -10.10 -0.11 7.61
CA MET A 33 -10.63 0.92 8.49
C MET A 33 -9.55 1.97 8.76
N VAL A 34 -9.81 3.20 8.35
CA VAL A 34 -8.89 4.33 8.48
C VAL A 34 -9.47 5.35 9.44
N SER A 35 -8.65 5.80 10.38
CA SER A 35 -8.99 6.92 11.26
C SER A 35 -8.46 8.22 10.68
N ILE A 36 -9.34 9.23 10.57
CA ILE A 36 -8.93 10.60 10.26
C ILE A 36 -8.92 11.37 11.57
N LEU A 37 -7.73 11.84 11.97
CA LEU A 37 -7.59 12.78 13.07
C LEU A 37 -8.11 14.14 12.60
N SER A 38 -9.36 14.47 12.92
CA SER A 38 -9.86 15.84 12.79
C SER A 38 -9.40 16.68 13.98
N ALA A 39 -9.11 17.96 13.74
CA ALA A 39 -8.71 18.93 14.76
C ALA A 39 -9.74 19.06 15.92
N GLU A 40 -10.99 18.67 15.67
CA GLU A 40 -12.08 18.59 16.63
C GLU A 40 -12.18 17.17 17.20
N SER A 41 -11.31 16.86 18.18
CA SER A 41 -11.32 15.83 19.25
C SER A 41 -12.07 14.48 19.17
N ASN A 42 -12.78 14.13 18.10
CA ASN A 42 -13.44 12.84 17.89
C ASN A 42 -12.80 12.13 16.69
N ASN A 43 -12.20 10.96 16.94
CA ASN A 43 -11.70 10.10 15.87
C ASN A 43 -12.88 9.67 14.98
N LYS A 44 -12.91 10.12 13.73
CA LYS A 44 -13.83 9.62 12.71
C LYS A 44 -13.18 8.43 12.01
N TYR A 45 -13.87 7.31 11.99
CA TYR A 45 -13.44 6.10 11.28
C TYR A 45 -14.18 6.00 9.95
N PHE A 46 -13.44 5.73 8.89
CA PHE A 46 -13.96 5.48 7.55
C PHE A 46 -13.48 4.12 7.07
N THR A 47 -14.29 3.42 6.29
CA THR A 47 -13.87 2.20 5.59
C THR A 47 -13.58 2.51 4.14
N ILE A 48 -12.35 2.28 3.71
CA ILE A 48 -11.90 2.47 2.33
C ILE A 48 -11.65 1.11 1.67
N PRO A 49 -12.02 0.93 0.38
CA PRO A 49 -11.80 -0.34 -0.30
C PRO A 49 -10.40 -0.42 -0.91
N TYR A 50 -9.78 -1.59 -0.83
CA TYR A 50 -8.64 -1.97 -1.67
C TYR A 50 -9.14 -2.36 -3.06
N ARG A 51 -9.28 -1.40 -3.96
CA ARG A 51 -9.83 -1.68 -5.30
C ARG A 51 -8.90 -2.57 -6.11
N LEU A 52 -9.45 -3.54 -6.84
CA LEU A 52 -8.64 -4.41 -7.70
C LEU A 52 -7.97 -3.56 -8.79
N PHE A 53 -6.67 -3.79 -9.05
CA PHE A 53 -5.84 -2.99 -9.96
C PHE A 53 -5.66 -1.52 -9.55
N MET A 54 -5.96 -1.17 -8.30
CA MET A 54 -5.56 0.12 -7.74
C MET A 54 -4.04 0.22 -7.75
N ARG A 55 -3.51 1.38 -8.16
CA ARG A 55 -2.07 1.64 -8.23
C ARG A 55 -1.75 2.92 -7.46
N ILE A 56 -0.88 2.79 -6.47
CA ILE A 56 -0.41 3.90 -5.64
C ILE A 56 1.08 4.06 -5.89
N GLY A 57 1.47 5.23 -6.37
CA GLY A 57 2.85 5.66 -6.58
C GLY A 57 3.42 6.35 -5.35
N CYS A 58 4.71 6.18 -5.12
CA CYS A 58 5.49 6.95 -4.17
C CYS A 58 6.90 7.09 -4.73
N GLU A 59 7.45 8.30 -4.70
CA GLU A 59 8.86 8.49 -5.02
C GLU A 59 9.72 8.33 -3.76
N LEU A 60 10.70 7.45 -3.83
CA LEU A 60 11.68 7.25 -2.78
C LEU A 60 13.09 7.31 -3.38
N ASN A 61 13.89 8.25 -2.90
CA ASN A 61 15.28 8.46 -3.33
C ASN A 61 15.43 8.59 -4.87
N GLY A 62 14.52 9.32 -5.52
CA GLY A 62 14.54 9.53 -6.97
C GLY A 62 14.11 8.31 -7.79
N ARG A 63 13.54 7.28 -7.15
CA ARG A 63 12.95 6.12 -7.83
C ARG A 63 11.46 6.06 -7.54
N GLU A 64 10.68 5.77 -8.57
CA GLU A 64 9.23 5.56 -8.44
C GLU A 64 8.93 4.13 -7.99
N PHE A 65 8.16 4.02 -6.91
CA PHE A 65 7.60 2.78 -6.39
C PHE A 65 6.12 2.79 -6.66
N VAL A 66 5.61 1.71 -7.24
CA VAL A 66 4.19 1.53 -7.50
C VAL A 66 3.71 0.28 -6.78
N ILE A 67 2.85 0.46 -5.79
CA ILE A 67 2.08 -0.63 -5.21
C ILE A 67 0.84 -0.83 -6.05
N THR A 68 0.65 -2.06 -6.51
CA THR A 68 -0.51 -2.51 -7.26
C THR A 68 -1.29 -3.52 -6.44
N VAL A 69 -2.59 -3.27 -6.27
CA VAL A 69 -3.53 -4.23 -5.70
C VAL A 69 -3.93 -5.23 -6.79
N THR A 70 -3.79 -6.52 -6.50
CA THR A 70 -4.06 -7.63 -7.44
C THR A 70 -4.82 -8.74 -6.72
N SER A 71 -5.26 -9.75 -7.46
CA SER A 71 -5.71 -11.02 -6.86
C SER A 71 -4.50 -11.75 -6.29
N ASN A 72 -4.65 -12.39 -5.13
CA ASN A 72 -3.60 -13.23 -4.57
C ASN A 72 -3.71 -14.67 -5.13
N ASP A 73 -2.63 -15.20 -5.69
CA ASP A 73 -2.61 -16.54 -6.30
C ASP A 73 -2.94 -17.65 -5.28
N LYS A 74 -2.58 -17.47 -4.00
CA LYS A 74 -2.89 -18.43 -2.92
C LYS A 74 -4.33 -18.30 -2.43
N ASN A 75 -4.93 -17.11 -2.53
CA ASN A 75 -6.31 -16.87 -2.12
C ASN A 75 -6.91 -15.69 -2.91
N PRO A 76 -7.60 -15.96 -4.03
CA PRO A 76 -8.19 -14.91 -4.87
C PRO A 76 -9.22 -14.02 -4.16
N LEU A 77 -9.73 -14.47 -3.01
CA LEU A 77 -10.72 -13.76 -2.20
C LEU A 77 -10.09 -12.75 -1.23
N LYS A 78 -8.77 -12.62 -1.24
CA LYS A 78 -8.03 -11.61 -0.49
C LYS A 78 -7.25 -10.72 -1.43
N PRO A 79 -7.09 -9.42 -1.10
CA PRO A 79 -6.23 -8.55 -1.87
C PRO A 79 -4.78 -9.05 -1.76
N GLY A 80 -4.14 -9.12 -2.91
CA GLY A 80 -2.70 -9.25 -3.06
C GLY A 80 -2.09 -7.87 -3.32
N PHE A 81 -0.90 -7.64 -2.79
CA PHE A 81 -0.15 -6.40 -2.97
C PHE A 81 1.19 -6.74 -3.60
N GLN A 82 1.44 -6.16 -4.77
CA GLN A 82 2.72 -6.26 -5.44
C GLN A 82 3.30 -4.87 -5.55
N CYS A 83 4.53 -4.69 -5.10
CA CYS A 83 5.26 -3.47 -5.33
C CYS A 83 6.12 -3.63 -6.60
N ILE A 84 6.33 -2.52 -7.31
CA ILE A 84 7.08 -2.47 -8.56
C ILE A 84 7.98 -1.24 -8.51
N CYS A 85 9.24 -1.39 -8.90
CA CYS A 85 10.20 -0.30 -9.02
C CYS A 85 11.08 -0.53 -10.26
N GLY A 86 10.83 0.23 -11.33
CA GLY A 86 11.46 -0.02 -12.62
C GLY A 86 11.12 -1.41 -13.14
N GLU A 87 12.14 -2.24 -13.40
CA GLU A 87 11.98 -3.63 -13.87
C GLU A 87 11.77 -4.64 -12.73
N PHE A 88 11.98 -4.23 -11.47
CA PHE A 88 11.85 -5.11 -10.31
C PHE A 88 10.41 -5.21 -9.84
N LYS A 89 9.99 -6.44 -9.51
CA LYS A 89 8.67 -6.77 -8.94
C LYS A 89 8.85 -7.63 -7.70
N SER A 90 8.10 -7.36 -6.63
CA SER A 90 8.06 -8.26 -5.48
C SER A 90 7.18 -9.46 -5.77
N GLU A 91 7.27 -10.45 -4.91
CA GLU A 91 6.18 -11.40 -4.72
C GLU A 91 4.88 -10.68 -4.33
N ILE A 92 3.76 -11.36 -4.59
CA ILE A 92 2.44 -10.88 -4.19
C ILE A 92 2.23 -11.21 -2.72
N GLU A 93 2.15 -10.17 -1.90
CA GLU A 93 1.95 -10.30 -0.46
C GLU A 93 0.47 -10.15 -0.07
N LEU A 94 0.05 -10.78 1.01
CA LEU A 94 -1.30 -10.64 1.56
C LEU A 94 -1.56 -9.28 2.22
N TYR A 95 -0.49 -8.56 2.55
CA TYR A 95 -0.57 -7.30 3.26
C TYR A 95 0.29 -6.24 2.57
N CYS A 96 -0.30 -5.07 2.32
CA CYS A 96 0.36 -3.92 1.71
C CYS A 96 1.71 -3.60 2.39
N HIS A 97 1.74 -3.58 3.73
CA HIS A 97 2.96 -3.25 4.48
C HIS A 97 4.12 -4.20 4.19
N ARG A 98 3.86 -5.50 4.02
CA ARG A 98 4.92 -6.48 3.72
C ARG A 98 5.53 -6.28 2.35
N SER A 99 4.70 -6.00 1.34
CA SER A 99 5.19 -5.69 -0.02
C SER A 99 6.07 -4.43 -0.04
N ALA A 100 5.70 -3.40 0.72
CA ALA A 100 6.48 -2.17 0.88
C ALA A 100 7.78 -2.43 1.64
N GLU A 101 7.73 -3.19 2.74
CA GLU A 101 8.90 -3.58 3.53
C GLU A 101 9.91 -4.38 2.72
N TYR A 102 9.44 -5.32 1.89
CA TYR A 102 10.29 -6.13 1.03
C TYR A 102 11.09 -5.26 0.07
N PHE A 103 10.44 -4.33 -0.64
CA PHE A 103 11.14 -3.42 -1.54
C PHE A 103 12.08 -2.48 -0.82
N GLU A 104 11.69 -1.97 0.35
CA GLU A 104 12.60 -1.17 1.14
C GLU A 104 13.85 -1.95 1.56
N GLN A 105 13.71 -3.22 1.94
CA GLN A 105 14.85 -4.09 2.27
C GLN A 105 15.71 -4.36 1.04
N PHE A 106 15.09 -4.60 -0.12
CA PHE A 106 15.78 -4.75 -1.39
C PHE A 106 16.54 -3.48 -1.79
N LEU A 107 15.95 -2.30 -1.62
CA LEU A 107 16.68 -1.05 -1.85
C LEU A 107 17.81 -0.85 -0.85
N LYS A 108 17.67 -1.27 0.41
CA LYS A 108 18.75 -1.21 1.40
C LYS A 108 19.91 -2.15 1.06
N SER A 109 19.63 -3.27 0.38
CA SER A 109 20.68 -4.19 -0.07
C SER A 109 21.34 -3.71 -1.37
N VAL A 110 20.61 -3.02 -2.25
CA VAL A 110 21.12 -2.50 -3.53
C VAL A 110 21.69 -1.06 -3.41
N SER A 111 21.28 -0.30 -2.39
CA SER A 111 21.73 1.07 -2.12
C SER A 111 21.95 1.26 -0.61
N GLN A 112 23.08 1.88 -0.21
CA GLN A 112 23.59 1.94 1.16
C GLN A 112 22.76 2.77 2.18
N PHE A 113 21.42 2.83 2.13
CA PHE A 113 20.68 3.70 3.06
C PHE A 113 19.35 3.13 3.59
N ALA A 114 19.26 3.10 4.92
CA ALA A 114 18.11 2.68 5.70
C ALA A 114 17.70 3.77 6.70
N SER A 115 16.46 4.27 6.70
CA SER A 115 15.94 4.95 7.90
C SER A 115 14.42 5.18 8.04
N HIS A 116 13.53 4.86 7.08
CA HIS A 116 12.13 5.36 7.17
C HIS A 116 11.00 4.33 6.94
N LYS A 117 11.17 3.10 7.44
CA LYS A 117 10.21 1.97 7.32
C LYS A 117 8.76 2.32 7.66
N GLN A 118 8.55 2.99 8.80
CA GLN A 118 7.21 3.14 9.37
C GLN A 118 6.39 4.28 8.72
N ILE A 119 7.04 5.17 7.98
CA ILE A 119 6.39 6.34 7.36
C ILE A 119 5.87 5.96 5.97
N ILE A 120 6.62 5.17 5.21
CA ILE A 120 6.25 4.74 3.85
C ILE A 120 5.06 3.78 3.89
N ILE A 121 5.11 2.78 4.78
CA ILE A 121 4.00 1.85 5.02
C ILE A 121 2.72 2.61 5.38
N ARG A 122 2.84 3.58 6.30
CA ARG A 122 1.69 4.41 6.69
C ARG A 122 1.21 5.30 5.55
N SER A 123 2.12 5.88 4.77
CA SER A 123 1.72 6.73 3.66
C SER A 123 1.06 5.98 2.50
N ILE A 124 1.40 4.70 2.28
CA ILE A 124 0.87 3.92 1.14
C ILE A 124 -0.31 3.03 1.56
N CYS A 125 -0.35 2.59 2.82
CA CYS A 125 -1.37 1.68 3.34
C CYS A 125 -2.35 2.35 4.33
N GLN A 126 -2.31 3.69 4.52
CA GLN A 126 -3.36 4.46 5.22
C GLN A 126 -4.31 5.15 4.25
#